data_AF-A0A2E3IX59-F1
#
_entry.id   AF-A0A2E3IX59-F1
#
_cell.length_a   1.000
_cell.length_b   1.000
_cell.length_c   1.000
_cell.angle_alpha   90.00
_cell.angle_beta   90.00
_cell.angle_gamma   90.00
#
_symmetry.space_group_name_H-M   'P 1'
#
loop_
_entity.id
_entity.type
_entity.pdbx_description
1 polymer ?
#
loop_
_entity_poly.entity_id
_entity_poly.type
_entity_poly.pdbx_seq_one_letter_code
_entity_poly.pdbx_strand_id
1 'polypeptide(L)'
;MRGASVADREHVITAFGNYASVRSRDWNYQTPWVQNNWDAMPEHQRRLSPPELYDLSVDPYELSNAVEGHPEVAATYHEILVKHIQENRSITGGSLEVGDSAFHEVPLFDQSQL
;
A
#
# COMPACT_ATOMS: atom_id res chain seq x y z
N MET A 1 10.52 -21.42 29.29
CA MET A 1 9.84 -20.99 28.06
C MET A 1 9.02 -19.75 28.39
N ARG A 2 9.39 -18.57 27.87
CA ARG A 2 8.60 -17.33 28.03
C ARG A 2 7.75 -17.12 26.78
N GLY A 3 6.53 -16.63 27.02
CA GLY A 3 5.42 -16.61 26.09
C GLY A 3 5.60 -15.77 24.84
N ALA A 4 5.07 -16.27 23.74
CA ALA A 4 4.56 -15.47 22.65
C ALA A 4 3.04 -15.51 22.79
N SER A 5 2.44 -14.48 23.41
CA SER A 5 1.03 -14.20 23.14
C SER A 5 0.97 -13.86 21.65
N VAL A 6 0.36 -14.71 20.84
CA VAL A 6 0.09 -14.38 19.44
C VAL A 6 -0.74 -13.10 19.47
N ALA A 7 -0.24 -12.03 18.89
CA ALA A 7 -1.04 -10.83 18.71
C ALA A 7 -2.20 -11.22 17.78
N ASP A 8 -3.41 -11.31 18.33
CA ASP A 8 -4.63 -11.66 17.60
C ASP A 8 -5.11 -10.44 16.79
N ARG A 9 -4.25 -9.98 15.89
CA ARG A 9 -4.58 -8.88 14.98
C ARG A 9 -5.06 -9.48 13.68
N GLU A 10 -6.29 -9.14 13.30
CA GLU A 10 -6.89 -9.53 12.03
C GLU A 10 -6.09 -9.03 10.82
N HIS A 11 -5.32 -7.96 11.00
CA HIS A 11 -4.46 -7.38 9.98
C HIS A 11 -3.20 -6.72 10.57
N VAL A 12 -2.19 -6.55 9.72
CA VAL A 12 -0.95 -5.82 9.99
C VAL A 12 -0.89 -4.62 9.06
N ILE A 13 -0.45 -3.48 9.59
CA ILE A 13 -0.23 -2.25 8.82
C ILE A 13 1.27 -1.98 8.77
N THR A 14 1.79 -1.75 7.59
CA THR A 14 3.20 -1.40 7.35
C THR A 14 3.29 -0.21 6.42
N ALA A 15 4.33 0.62 6.58
CA ALA A 15 4.65 1.66 5.62
C ALA A 15 6.16 1.70 5.39
N PHE A 16 6.57 1.83 4.13
CA PHE A 16 7.97 1.95 3.75
C PHE A 16 8.10 2.76 2.46
N GLY A 17 9.07 3.67 2.43
CA GLY A 17 9.22 4.60 1.31
C GLY A 17 7.96 5.43 1.08
N ASN A 18 7.40 5.31 -0.13
CA ASN A 18 6.19 6.02 -0.55
C ASN A 18 4.94 5.12 -0.63
N TYR A 19 4.92 4.01 0.12
CA TYR A 19 3.79 3.07 0.13
C TYR A 19 3.42 2.65 1.55
N ALA A 20 2.12 2.41 1.74
CA ALA A 20 1.55 1.78 2.91
C ALA A 20 0.77 0.52 2.51
N SER A 21 0.73 -0.45 3.41
CA SER A 21 0.10 -1.75 3.20
C SER A 21 -0.79 -2.12 4.37
N VAL A 22 -1.94 -2.70 4.08
CA VAL A 22 -2.77 -3.42 5.05
C VAL A 22 -2.80 -4.88 4.61
N ARG A 23 -2.28 -5.77 5.45
CA ARG A 23 -2.14 -7.19 5.16
C ARG A 23 -2.92 -8.03 6.17
N SER A 24 -3.78 -8.91 5.70
CA SER A 24 -4.39 -9.96 6.52
C SER A 24 -3.81 -11.33 6.15
N ARG A 25 -4.49 -12.42 6.55
CA ARG A 25 -4.15 -13.76 6.10
C ARG A 25 -4.38 -13.94 4.59
N ASP A 26 -5.45 -13.35 4.08
CA ASP A 26 -5.99 -13.67 2.76
C ASP A 26 -5.77 -12.56 1.74
N TRP A 27 -5.46 -11.33 2.19
CA TRP A 27 -5.32 -10.18 1.31
C TRP A 27 -4.14 -9.30 1.69
N ASN A 28 -3.50 -8.71 0.69
CA ASN A 28 -2.59 -7.59 0.86
C ASN A 28 -3.04 -6.41 -0.01
N TYR A 29 -3.40 -5.30 0.62
CA TYR A 29 -3.72 -4.05 -0.06
C TYR A 29 -2.54 -3.09 0.09
N GLN A 30 -2.00 -2.62 -1.03
CA GLN A 30 -0.92 -1.63 -1.09
C GLN A 30 -1.43 -0.34 -1.73
N THR A 31 -1.05 0.80 -1.18
CA THR A 31 -1.47 2.11 -1.71
C THR A 31 -0.38 3.14 -1.49
N PRO A 32 -0.32 4.20 -2.32
CA PRO A 32 0.58 5.30 -2.08
C PRO A 32 0.47 5.92 -0.68
N TRP A 33 1.62 6.27 -0.15
CA TRP A 33 1.80 6.91 1.14
C TRP A 33 2.85 7.99 0.97
N VAL A 34 2.47 9.25 1.07
CA VAL A 34 3.39 10.36 0.86
C VAL A 34 3.76 11.03 2.16
N GLN A 35 5.04 11.38 2.30
CA GLN A 35 5.56 12.07 3.45
C GLN A 35 5.42 13.58 3.28
N ASN A 36 5.56 14.34 4.39
CA ASN A 36 5.42 15.80 4.41
C ASN A 36 6.29 16.58 3.40
N ASN A 37 7.36 15.98 2.88
CA ASN A 37 8.26 16.59 1.91
C ASN A 37 8.01 16.15 0.47
N TRP A 38 6.89 15.48 0.19
CA TRP A 38 6.53 14.96 -1.13
C TRP A 38 6.71 15.98 -2.25
N ASP A 39 6.18 17.18 -2.08
CA ASP A 39 6.25 18.23 -3.11
C ASP A 39 7.68 18.75 -3.36
N ALA A 40 8.59 18.54 -2.41
CA ALA A 40 10.00 18.91 -2.53
C ALA A 40 10.86 17.79 -3.14
N MET A 41 10.31 16.58 -3.34
CA MET A 41 11.05 15.48 -3.95
C MET A 41 11.26 15.73 -5.46
N PRO A 42 12.43 15.35 -6.02
CA PRO A 42 12.65 15.40 -7.46
C PRO A 42 11.56 14.65 -8.24
N GLU A 43 11.17 15.15 -9.40
CA GLU A 43 10.09 14.57 -10.23
C GLU A 43 10.27 13.07 -10.53
N HIS A 44 11.50 12.63 -10.79
CA HIS A 44 11.79 11.21 -11.02
C HIS A 44 11.53 10.32 -9.79
N GLN A 45 11.45 10.90 -8.58
CA GLN A 45 11.12 10.21 -7.33
C GLN A 45 9.63 10.36 -6.96
N ARG A 46 8.89 11.23 -7.65
CA ARG A 46 7.46 11.46 -7.46
C ARG A 46 6.60 10.63 -8.40
N ARG A 47 6.96 9.34 -8.54
CA ARG A 47 6.27 8.38 -9.40
C ARG A 47 5.74 7.25 -8.55
N LEU A 48 4.43 7.06 -8.59
CA LEU A 48 3.72 6.06 -7.81
C LEU A 48 2.93 5.15 -8.72
N SER A 49 2.79 3.89 -8.31
CA SER A 49 1.77 3.00 -8.84
C SER A 49 0.41 3.35 -8.21
N PRO A 50 -0.70 3.15 -8.95
CA PRO A 50 -2.02 3.19 -8.34
C PRO A 50 -2.17 2.12 -7.25
N PRO A 51 -3.22 2.18 -6.42
CA PRO A 51 -3.47 1.14 -5.42
C PRO A 51 -3.55 -0.26 -6.03
N GLU A 52 -3.01 -1.24 -5.30
CA GLU A 52 -2.94 -2.65 -5.71
C GLU A 52 -3.54 -3.53 -4.62
N LEU A 53 -4.16 -4.63 -5.03
CA LEU A 53 -4.74 -5.62 -4.13
C LEU A 53 -4.31 -7.01 -4.57
N TYR A 54 -3.85 -7.84 -3.64
CA TYR A 54 -3.42 -9.20 -3.92
C TYR A 54 -4.19 -10.20 -3.06
N ASP A 55 -4.75 -11.23 -3.69
CA ASP A 55 -5.39 -12.37 -3.02
C ASP A 55 -4.32 -13.40 -2.65
N LEU A 56 -3.92 -13.43 -1.39
CA LEU A 56 -2.87 -14.32 -0.87
C LEU A 56 -3.33 -15.76 -0.75
N SER A 57 -4.64 -16.03 -0.80
CA SER A 57 -5.18 -17.39 -0.71
C SER A 57 -4.96 -18.18 -1.99
N VAL A 58 -4.90 -17.50 -3.15
CA VAL A 58 -4.69 -18.10 -4.46
C VAL A 58 -3.40 -17.64 -5.15
N ASP A 59 -2.90 -16.44 -4.83
CA ASP A 59 -1.65 -15.86 -5.33
C ASP A 59 -0.75 -15.39 -4.17
N PRO A 60 -0.11 -16.32 -3.44
CA PRO A 60 0.75 -16.00 -2.29
C PRO A 60 2.03 -15.25 -2.68
N TYR A 61 2.32 -15.13 -3.99
CA TYR A 61 3.50 -14.45 -4.52
C TYR A 61 3.19 -13.05 -5.07
N GLU A 62 1.93 -12.59 -4.98
CA GLU A 62 1.53 -11.22 -5.30
C GLU A 62 1.87 -10.83 -6.75
N LEU A 63 1.68 -11.77 -7.67
CA LEU A 63 2.01 -11.59 -9.09
C LEU A 63 0.88 -10.91 -9.88
N SER A 64 -0.36 -10.99 -9.38
CA SER A 64 -1.56 -10.52 -10.07
C SER A 64 -2.31 -9.50 -9.23
N ASN A 65 -2.40 -8.27 -9.72
CA ASN A 65 -3.24 -7.24 -9.10
C ASN A 65 -4.73 -7.57 -9.34
N ALA A 66 -5.47 -7.74 -8.25
CA ALA A 66 -6.87 -8.14 -8.20
C ALA A 66 -7.83 -6.98 -7.89
N VAL A 67 -7.34 -5.73 -7.85
CA VAL A 67 -8.12 -4.56 -7.41
C VAL A 67 -9.41 -4.33 -8.22
N GLU A 68 -9.36 -4.54 -9.54
CA GLU A 68 -10.54 -4.38 -10.41
C GLU A 68 -11.60 -5.46 -10.18
N GLY A 69 -11.18 -6.66 -9.77
CA GLY A 69 -12.08 -7.78 -9.50
C GLY A 69 -12.71 -7.77 -8.12
N HIS A 70 -12.11 -7.04 -7.17
CA HIS A 70 -12.54 -6.98 -5.76
C HIS A 70 -12.50 -5.55 -5.18
N PRO A 71 -13.19 -4.58 -5.81
CA PRO A 71 -13.13 -3.17 -5.39
C PRO A 71 -13.65 -2.95 -3.96
N GLU A 72 -14.60 -3.75 -3.49
CA GLU A 72 -15.12 -3.69 -2.12
C GLU A 72 -14.09 -4.09 -1.07
N VAL A 73 -13.21 -5.05 -1.39
CA VAL A 73 -12.12 -5.47 -0.50
C VAL A 73 -11.08 -4.37 -0.43
N ALA A 74 -10.68 -3.80 -1.57
CA ALA A 74 -9.76 -2.69 -1.63
C ALA A 74 -10.28 -1.47 -0.83
N ALA A 75 -11.56 -1.12 -0.99
CA ALA A 75 -12.19 -0.04 -0.23
C ALA A 75 -12.17 -0.29 1.28
N THR A 76 -12.50 -1.50 1.72
CA THR A 76 -12.47 -1.88 3.14
C THR A 76 -11.07 -1.71 3.74
N TYR A 77 -10.03 -2.18 3.03
CA TYR A 77 -8.64 -2.09 3.51
C TYR A 77 -8.14 -0.64 3.48
N HIS A 78 -8.58 0.15 2.50
CA HIS A 78 -8.32 1.58 2.46
C HIS A 78 -8.90 2.30 3.68
N GLU A 79 -10.16 2.01 4.04
CA GLU A 79 -10.80 2.59 5.23
C GLU A 79 -10.09 2.21 6.54
N ILE A 80 -9.65 0.95 6.66
CA ILE A 80 -8.83 0.49 7.80
C ILE A 80 -7.57 1.35 7.91
N LEU A 81 -6.87 1.58 6.79
CA LEU A 81 -5.66 2.39 6.75
C LEU A 81 -5.93 3.85 7.12
N VAL A 82 -6.96 4.47 6.54
CA VAL A 82 -7.39 5.83 6.85
C VAL A 82 -7.66 5.99 8.35
N LYS A 83 -8.43 5.07 8.92
CA LYS A 83 -8.74 5.07 10.36
C LYS A 83 -7.47 4.94 11.20
N HIS A 84 -6.59 4.00 10.87
CA HIS A 84 -5.32 3.82 11.59
C HIS A 84 -4.47 5.09 11.57
N ILE A 85 -4.38 5.74 10.41
CA ILE A 85 -3.65 6.98 10.25
C ILE A 85 -4.29 8.10 11.10
N GLN A 86 -5.62 8.23 11.09
CA GLN A 86 -6.35 9.22 11.89
C GLN A 86 -6.12 9.03 13.40
N GLU A 87 -6.17 7.79 13.88
CA GLU A 87 -5.94 7.44 15.30
C GLU A 87 -4.48 7.70 15.75
N ASN A 88 -3.54 7.66 14.81
CA ASN A 88 -2.10 7.77 15.08
C ASN A 88 -1.49 9.08 14.53
N ARG A 89 -2.29 10.10 14.21
CA ARG A 89 -1.81 11.38 13.65
C ARG A 89 -0.73 12.07 14.49
N SER A 90 -0.70 11.85 15.80
CA SER A 90 0.32 12.42 16.69
C SER A 90 1.73 11.84 16.46
N ILE A 91 1.85 10.69 15.80
CA ILE A 91 3.12 9.96 15.61
C ILE A 91 3.46 9.72 14.14
N THR A 92 2.60 10.12 13.20
CA THR A 92 2.86 10.00 11.76
C THR A 92 2.50 11.27 11.00
N GLY A 93 3.40 11.69 10.11
CA GLY A 93 3.21 12.85 9.24
C GLY A 93 2.78 12.52 7.82
N GLY A 94 2.72 11.25 7.41
CA GLY A 94 2.35 10.93 6.03
C GLY A 94 0.84 10.95 5.77
N SER A 95 0.48 10.95 4.49
CA SER A 95 -0.90 10.96 4.01
C SER A 95 -1.09 9.99 2.85
N LEU A 96 -2.36 9.67 2.56
CA LEU A 96 -2.76 8.93 1.35
C LEU A 96 -3.17 9.89 0.22
N GLU A 97 -3.08 11.20 0.46
CA GLU A 97 -3.51 12.22 -0.49
C GLU A 97 -2.40 12.45 -1.50
N VAL A 98 -2.61 11.95 -2.72
CA VAL A 98 -1.74 12.16 -3.86
C VAL A 98 -2.56 12.76 -4.99
N GLY A 99 -2.03 13.79 -5.65
CA GLY A 99 -2.68 14.34 -6.84
C GLY A 99 -2.58 13.37 -8.02
N ASP A 100 -3.54 13.42 -8.95
CA ASP A 100 -3.62 12.51 -10.10
C ASP A 100 -2.35 12.48 -10.97
N SER A 101 -1.55 13.55 -10.96
CA SER A 101 -0.27 13.63 -11.68
C SER A 101 0.86 12.79 -11.06
N ALA A 102 0.66 12.20 -9.89
CA ALA A 102 1.65 11.37 -9.20
C ALA A 102 1.70 9.93 -9.73
N PHE A 103 0.68 9.50 -10.47
CA PHE A 103 0.56 8.12 -10.95
C PHE A 103 1.33 7.94 -12.25
N HIS A 104 2.11 6.88 -12.31
CA HIS A 104 2.90 6.53 -13.47
C HIS A 104 2.05 5.74 -14.49
N GLU A 105 2.02 6.19 -15.74
CA GLU A 105 1.67 5.32 -16.87
C GLU A 105 2.89 4.43 -17.14
N VAL A 106 2.78 3.12 -16.89
CA VAL A 106 3.91 2.18 -17.06
C VAL A 106 4.27 2.06 -18.55
N PRO A 107 5.45 2.51 -19.03
CA PRO A 107 6.04 1.90 -20.21
C PRO A 107 6.56 0.53 -19.77
N LEU A 108 5.98 -0.52 -20.32
CA LEU A 108 6.43 -1.90 -20.11
C LEU A 108 7.96 -1.94 -20.28
N PHE A 109 8.62 -2.51 -19.28
CA PHE A 109 10.07 -2.72 -19.22
C PHE A 109 10.59 -3.23 -20.58
N ASP A 110 11.54 -2.52 -21.20
CA ASP A 110 12.18 -2.99 -22.43
C ASP A 110 13.10 -4.18 -22.08
N GLN A 111 12.59 -5.39 -22.30
CA GLN A 111 13.30 -6.64 -22.06
C GLN A 111 14.45 -6.87 -23.06
N SER A 112 14.69 -5.99 -24.04
CA SER A 112 15.80 -6.11 -25.00
C SER A 112 17.19 -5.83 -24.41
N GLN A 113 17.26 -5.42 -23.14
CA GLN A 113 18.50 -5.09 -22.42
C GLN A 113 18.95 -6.18 -21.42
N LEU A 114 18.37 -7.38 -21.47
CA LEU A 114 18.79 -8.56 -20.68
C LEU A 114 19.50 -9.62 -21.54
#